data_AF-A0A524R016-F1
#
_entry.id   AF-A0A524R016-F1
#
_cell.length_a   1.000
_cell.length_b   1.000
_cell.length_c   1.000
_cell.angle_alpha   90.00
_cell.angle_beta   90.00
_cell.angle_gamma   90.00
#
_symmetry.space_group_name_H-M   'P 1'
#
loop_
_entity.id
_entity.type
_entity.pdbx_description
1 polymer ?
#
loop_
_entity_poly.entity_id
_entity_poly.type
_entity_poly.pdbx_seq_one_letter_code
_entity_poly.pdbx_strand_id
1 'polypeptide(L)'
;MCHFVYMATPLTVSEVRSMLPVGLRADTLPTTDQRPFKERHLDAYVVVRVLRGSCSCDLVKERNPDGRADEADHRLRYRKMGCSRDQVIQALDRHRRALEERARPGGHWTKGFADFVAEHARNAGPTLYYHRFSPEPSPPSSLPDTSIVRITAAEVRANPGTWLPEDSPVLVVA
;
A
#
# COMPACT_ATOMS: atom_id res chain seq x y z
N MET A 1 4.48 4.59 -12.07
CA MET A 1 4.60 5.02 -10.69
C MET A 1 4.07 3.90 -9.88
N CYS A 2 4.73 3.62 -8.79
CA CYS A 2 4.33 2.51 -7.99
C CYS A 2 3.38 3.05 -6.93
N HIS A 3 2.28 2.35 -6.75
CA HIS A 3 1.51 2.51 -5.55
C HIS A 3 2.29 1.85 -4.40
N PHE A 4 2.29 2.49 -3.26
CA PHE A 4 2.86 1.98 -2.02
C PHE A 4 1.83 2.09 -0.91
N VAL A 5 1.62 0.98 -0.20
CA VAL A 5 0.74 0.91 0.95
C VAL A 5 1.58 0.77 2.22
N TYR A 6 1.33 1.65 3.18
CA TYR A 6 1.94 1.65 4.49
C TYR A 6 0.89 1.29 5.53
N MET A 7 1.31 0.53 6.54
CA MET A 7 0.45 0.00 7.59
C MET A 7 1.15 0.23 8.92
N ALA A 8 0.55 1.06 9.77
CA ALA A 8 0.98 1.27 11.15
C ALA A 8 0.07 0.45 12.06
N THR A 9 0.64 -0.54 12.74
CA THR A 9 -0.08 -1.63 13.41
C THR A 9 0.49 -1.87 14.82
N PRO A 10 -0.36 -2.30 15.77
CA PRO A 10 0.09 -2.72 17.11
C PRO A 10 0.89 -4.03 17.10
N LEU A 11 0.90 -4.78 15.99
CA LEU A 11 1.65 -6.04 15.88
C LEU A 11 3.14 -5.83 15.60
N THR A 12 3.94 -6.86 15.85
CA THR A 12 5.31 -6.97 15.35
C THR A 12 5.33 -7.27 13.84
N VAL A 13 6.47 -7.00 13.18
CA VAL A 13 6.62 -7.35 11.74
C VAL A 13 6.47 -8.86 11.48
N SER A 14 6.89 -9.70 12.42
CA SER A 14 6.79 -11.16 12.30
C SER A 14 5.33 -11.62 12.33
N GLU A 15 4.51 -11.05 13.21
CA GLU A 15 3.07 -11.32 13.27
C GLU A 15 2.34 -10.80 12.03
N VAL A 16 2.69 -9.61 11.54
CA VAL A 16 2.12 -9.12 10.27
C VAL A 16 2.44 -10.10 9.13
N ARG A 17 3.68 -10.57 9.04
CA ARG A 17 4.11 -11.50 7.98
C ARG A 17 3.42 -12.86 8.07
N SER A 18 3.07 -13.35 9.26
CA SER A 18 2.34 -14.61 9.42
C SER A 18 0.87 -14.49 9.00
N MET A 19 0.29 -13.30 9.08
CA MET A 19 -1.10 -13.02 8.66
C MET A 19 -1.23 -12.66 7.17
N LEU A 20 -0.15 -12.24 6.52
CA LEU A 20 -0.21 -11.77 5.13
C LEU A 20 -0.58 -12.91 4.16
N PRO A 21 -1.45 -12.63 3.16
CA PRO A 21 -1.67 -13.54 2.05
C PRO A 21 -0.36 -13.94 1.36
N VAL A 22 -0.27 -15.23 0.97
CA VAL A 22 0.90 -15.77 0.26
C VAL A 22 1.22 -14.92 -0.96
N GLY A 23 2.47 -14.47 -1.07
CA GLY A 23 2.93 -13.62 -2.17
C GLY A 23 2.93 -12.11 -1.85
N LEU A 24 2.36 -11.71 -0.71
CA LEU A 24 2.57 -10.39 -0.13
C LEU A 24 3.77 -10.41 0.84
N ARG A 25 4.38 -9.24 1.00
CA ARG A 25 5.50 -8.99 1.90
C ARG A 25 5.22 -7.76 2.75
N ALA A 26 5.74 -7.78 3.96
CA ALA A 26 5.85 -6.59 4.82
C ALA A 26 7.33 -6.28 5.06
N ASP A 27 7.75 -5.09 4.61
CA ASP A 27 9.08 -4.55 4.87
C ASP A 27 8.98 -3.45 5.93
N THR A 28 9.72 -3.57 7.02
CA THR A 28 9.77 -2.54 8.07
C THR A 28 10.40 -1.27 7.52
N LEU A 29 9.82 -0.11 7.85
CA LEU A 29 10.41 1.17 7.51
C LEU A 29 11.55 1.56 8.47
N PRO A 30 12.53 2.37 8.03
CA PRO A 30 13.48 3.01 8.94
C PRO A 30 12.78 3.81 10.03
N THR A 31 13.36 3.91 11.23
CA THR A 31 12.73 4.59 12.39
C THR A 31 12.29 6.02 12.08
N THR A 32 13.07 6.76 11.30
CA THR A 32 12.75 8.13 10.85
C THR A 32 11.45 8.20 10.06
N ASP A 33 11.20 7.17 9.25
CA ASP A 33 10.09 7.08 8.32
C ASP A 33 8.82 6.53 9.01
N GLN A 34 8.98 5.89 10.18
CA GLN A 34 7.85 5.43 11.00
C GLN A 34 7.20 6.57 11.79
N ARG A 35 7.98 7.58 12.19
CA ARG A 35 7.54 8.65 13.10
C ARG A 35 6.23 9.34 12.66
N PRO A 36 6.06 9.78 11.41
CA PRO A 36 4.83 10.47 11.00
C PRO A 36 3.55 9.66 11.20
N PHE A 37 3.65 8.33 11.11
CA PHE A 37 2.52 7.43 11.31
C PHE A 37 2.25 7.20 12.80
N LYS A 38 3.30 6.99 13.59
CA LYS A 38 3.19 6.76 15.04
C LYS A 38 2.65 7.98 15.78
N GLU A 39 2.96 9.19 15.31
CA GLU A 39 2.38 10.43 15.85
C GLU A 39 0.87 10.53 15.61
N ARG A 40 0.37 9.92 14.53
CA ARG A 40 -1.07 9.90 14.17
C ARG A 40 -1.81 8.67 14.72
N HIS A 41 -1.09 7.60 15.07
CA HIS A 41 -1.62 6.38 15.65
C HIS A 41 -0.67 5.84 16.73
N LEU A 42 -0.89 6.31 17.97
CA LEU A 42 0.02 6.11 19.10
C LEU A 42 0.17 4.63 19.51
N ASP A 43 -0.83 3.80 19.23
CA ASP A 43 -0.82 2.37 19.54
C ASP A 43 -0.01 1.54 18.53
N ALA A 44 0.52 2.16 17.47
CA ALA A 44 1.31 1.47 16.47
C ALA A 44 2.68 1.05 17.02
N TYR A 45 2.89 -0.26 17.13
CA TYR A 45 4.19 -0.85 17.46
C TYR A 45 5.18 -0.73 16.30
N VAL A 46 4.74 -0.96 15.06
CA VAL A 46 5.59 -0.89 13.86
C VAL A 46 4.85 -0.27 12.68
N VAL A 47 5.62 0.32 11.76
CA VAL A 47 5.12 0.70 10.44
C VAL A 47 5.81 -0.14 9.38
N VAL A 48 5.01 -0.83 8.57
CA VAL A 48 5.49 -1.66 7.47
C VAL A 48 4.97 -1.15 6.14
N ARG A 49 5.74 -1.39 5.09
CA ARG A 49 5.31 -1.24 3.70
C ARG A 49 4.86 -2.61 3.18
N VAL A 50 3.60 -2.69 2.74
CA VAL A 50 3.01 -3.92 2.21
C VAL A 50 3.19 -3.98 0.70
N LEU A 51 3.86 -5.00 0.21
CA LEU A 51 4.26 -5.13 -1.20
C LEU A 51 3.81 -6.47 -1.77
N ARG A 52 3.54 -6.50 -3.07
CA ARG A 52 3.61 -7.72 -3.89
C ARG A 52 4.86 -7.58 -4.75
N GLY A 53 5.86 -8.44 -4.69
CA GLY A 53 7.15 -8.13 -5.36
C GLY A 53 7.74 -6.78 -4.91
N SER A 54 7.85 -5.80 -5.81
CA SER A 54 8.49 -4.49 -5.55
C SER A 54 7.55 -3.27 -5.35
N CYS A 55 6.22 -3.44 -5.44
CA CYS A 55 5.24 -2.37 -5.25
C CYS A 55 3.85 -2.90 -4.82
N SER A 56 2.93 -1.98 -4.50
CA SER A 56 1.59 -2.26 -3.99
C SER A 56 0.47 -2.05 -5.03
N CYS A 57 0.80 -1.89 -6.33
CA CYS A 57 -0.18 -1.60 -7.39
C CYS A 57 -1.41 -2.53 -7.34
N ASP A 58 -1.20 -3.83 -7.14
CA ASP A 58 -2.28 -4.82 -7.19
C ASP A 58 -3.15 -4.84 -5.93
N LEU A 59 -2.73 -4.13 -4.88
CA LEU A 59 -3.49 -4.03 -3.63
C LEU A 59 -4.57 -2.95 -3.72
N VAL A 60 -4.36 -1.95 -4.57
CA VAL A 60 -5.20 -0.75 -4.69
C VAL A 60 -5.86 -0.60 -6.06
N LYS A 61 -5.41 -1.36 -7.07
CA LYS A 61 -5.96 -1.29 -8.42
C LYS A 61 -5.95 -2.67 -9.05
N GLU A 62 -7.06 -3.05 -9.67
CA GLU A 62 -7.07 -4.22 -10.54
C GLU A 62 -6.23 -3.96 -11.80
N ARG A 63 -5.49 -4.98 -12.22
CA ARG A 63 -4.61 -4.86 -13.38
C ARG A 63 -5.40 -4.77 -14.66
N ASN A 64 -4.92 -3.93 -15.57
CA ASN A 64 -5.27 -4.09 -16.97
C ASN A 64 -4.51 -5.32 -17.54
N PRO A 65 -5.18 -6.30 -18.15
CA PRO A 65 -4.54 -7.47 -18.76
C PRO A 65 -3.47 -7.14 -19.80
N ASP A 66 -3.61 -6.02 -20.53
CA ASP A 66 -2.65 -5.60 -21.55
C ASP A 66 -1.38 -4.95 -20.94
N GLY A 67 -1.45 -4.46 -19.69
CA GLY A 67 -0.33 -3.83 -18.96
C GLY A 67 0.19 -2.51 -19.57
N ARG A 68 0.09 -2.32 -20.88
CA ARG A 68 0.49 -1.12 -21.63
C ARG A 68 -0.31 0.10 -21.19
N ALA A 69 -1.61 -0.07 -20.96
CA ALA A 69 -2.48 0.99 -20.45
C ALA A 69 -2.04 1.46 -19.06
N ASP A 70 -1.68 0.54 -18.16
CA ASP A 70 -1.17 0.86 -16.83
C ASP A 70 0.19 1.56 -16.91
N GLU A 71 1.08 1.11 -17.80
CA GLU A 71 2.37 1.79 -18.02
C GLU A 71 2.21 3.20 -18.61
N ALA A 72 1.27 3.39 -19.54
CA ALA A 72 0.97 4.69 -20.15
C ALA A 72 0.37 5.67 -19.12
N ASP A 73 -0.59 5.22 -18.30
CA ASP A 73 -1.15 6.00 -17.20
C ASP A 73 -0.05 6.42 -16.21
N HIS A 74 0.78 5.47 -15.80
CA HIS A 74 1.94 5.73 -14.96
C HIS A 74 2.85 6.82 -15.55
N ARG A 75 3.25 6.69 -16.83
CA ARG A 75 4.07 7.68 -17.55
C ARG A 75 3.43 9.07 -17.53
N LEU A 76 2.13 9.16 -17.79
CA LEU A 76 1.40 10.42 -17.77
C LEU A 76 1.43 11.06 -16.38
N ARG A 77 1.15 10.28 -15.34
CA ARG A 77 1.17 10.78 -13.95
C ARG A 77 2.57 11.23 -13.52
N TYR A 78 3.66 10.57 -13.96
CA TYR A 78 5.03 11.03 -13.70
C TYR A 78 5.33 12.40 -14.27
N ARG A 79 4.92 12.63 -15.50
CA ARG A 79 5.10 13.94 -16.13
C ARG A 79 4.34 15.03 -15.37
N LYS A 80 3.11 14.73 -14.94
CA LYS A 80 2.29 15.66 -14.15
C LYS A 80 2.91 15.99 -12.79
N MET A 81 3.65 15.06 -12.19
CA MET A 81 4.38 15.28 -10.94
C MET A 81 5.75 15.96 -11.12
N GLY A 82 6.16 16.28 -12.35
CA GLY A 82 7.45 16.91 -12.62
C GLY A 82 8.66 16.00 -12.36
N CYS A 83 8.47 14.67 -12.34
CA CYS A 83 9.58 13.74 -12.16
C CYS A 83 10.59 13.82 -13.31
N SER A 84 11.87 13.69 -12.99
CA SER A 84 12.93 13.61 -14.00
C SER A 84 12.77 12.32 -14.82
N ARG A 85 13.30 12.33 -16.05
CA ARG A 85 13.29 11.15 -16.93
C ARG A 85 13.88 9.92 -16.25
N ASP A 86 14.97 10.08 -15.50
CA ASP A 86 15.64 8.96 -14.83
C ASP A 86 14.78 8.39 -13.70
N GLN A 87 14.11 9.23 -12.92
CA GLN A 87 13.14 8.79 -11.91
C GLN A 87 12.00 8.00 -12.56
N VAL A 88 11.50 8.45 -13.71
CA VAL A 88 10.46 7.73 -14.46
C VAL A 88 10.96 6.36 -14.91
N ILE A 89 12.15 6.27 -15.52
CA ILE A 89 12.72 5.02 -16.01
C ILE A 89 12.90 4.02 -14.86
N GLN A 90 13.58 4.43 -13.79
CA GLN A 90 13.85 3.55 -12.64
C GLN A 90 12.55 3.00 -12.04
N ALA A 91 11.53 3.85 -11.92
CA ALA A 91 10.30 3.45 -11.28
C ALA A 91 9.38 2.63 -12.21
N LEU A 92 9.48 2.80 -13.54
CA LEU A 92 8.87 1.87 -14.51
C LEU A 92 9.57 0.51 -14.53
N ASP A 93 10.90 0.47 -14.47
CA ASP A 93 11.64 -0.78 -14.43
C ASP A 93 11.34 -1.58 -13.16
N ARG A 94 11.20 -0.89 -12.01
CA ARG A 94 10.70 -1.49 -10.76
C ARG A 94 9.35 -2.16 -10.98
N HIS A 95 8.42 -1.47 -11.64
CA HIS A 95 7.09 -1.97 -11.93
C HIS A 95 7.13 -3.20 -12.86
N ARG A 96 7.91 -3.15 -13.95
CA ARG A 96 8.06 -4.26 -14.90
C ARG A 96 8.65 -5.51 -14.28
N ARG A 97 9.75 -5.40 -13.50
CA ARG A 97 10.31 -6.55 -12.76
C ARG A 97 9.28 -7.17 -11.82
N ALA A 98 8.49 -6.32 -11.17
CA ALA A 98 7.37 -6.79 -10.36
C ALA A 98 6.34 -7.56 -11.18
N LEU A 99 6.06 -7.18 -12.44
CA LEU A 99 5.15 -7.93 -13.30
C LEU A 99 5.72 -9.33 -13.62
N GLU A 100 7.01 -9.42 -13.92
CA GLU A 100 7.71 -10.68 -14.24
C GLU A 100 7.69 -11.66 -13.05
N GLU A 101 7.95 -11.18 -11.82
CA GLU A 101 7.87 -11.98 -10.58
C GLU A 101 6.44 -12.50 -10.29
N ARG A 102 5.43 -11.89 -10.91
CA ARG A 102 4.01 -12.07 -10.57
C ARG A 102 3.25 -12.94 -11.59
N ALA A 103 3.94 -13.78 -12.35
CA ALA A 103 3.43 -14.68 -13.41
C ALA A 103 2.39 -15.76 -12.98
N ARG A 104 1.77 -15.63 -11.80
CA ARG A 104 0.59 -16.44 -11.40
C ARG A 104 -0.69 -15.76 -11.90
N PRO A 105 -1.70 -16.52 -12.36
CA PRO A 105 -2.95 -15.96 -12.90
C PRO A 105 -3.54 -14.98 -11.89
N GLY A 106 -4.07 -13.87 -12.43
CA GLY A 106 -4.53 -12.71 -11.68
C GLY A 106 -5.58 -13.08 -10.63
N GLY A 107 -5.12 -13.41 -9.43
CA GLY A 107 -5.98 -13.42 -8.26
C GLY A 107 -6.54 -12.03 -8.02
N HIS A 108 -7.72 -11.96 -7.40
CA HIS A 108 -8.30 -10.71 -6.92
C HIS A 108 -7.49 -10.21 -5.71
N TRP A 109 -6.31 -9.63 -5.95
CA TRP A 109 -5.40 -9.17 -4.90
C TRP A 109 -5.98 -8.03 -4.09
N THR A 110 -6.77 -7.16 -4.72
CA THR A 110 -7.58 -6.13 -4.06
C THR A 110 -8.52 -6.77 -3.03
N LYS A 111 -9.19 -7.87 -3.38
CA LYS A 111 -10.06 -8.63 -2.48
C LYS A 111 -9.26 -9.35 -1.38
N GLY A 112 -8.22 -10.11 -1.74
CA GLY A 112 -7.41 -10.83 -0.76
C GLY A 112 -6.72 -9.89 0.25
N PHE A 113 -6.33 -8.70 -0.19
CA PHE A 113 -5.81 -7.66 0.69
C PHE A 113 -6.91 -7.06 1.57
N ALA A 114 -8.10 -6.79 1.04
CA ALA A 114 -9.24 -6.32 1.84
C ALA A 114 -9.65 -7.35 2.91
N ASP A 115 -9.68 -8.63 2.57
CA ASP A 115 -9.97 -9.73 3.50
C ASP A 115 -8.92 -9.78 4.62
N PHE A 116 -7.62 -9.64 4.28
CA PHE A 116 -6.54 -9.53 5.26
C PHE A 116 -6.72 -8.31 6.18
N VAL A 117 -7.00 -7.13 5.63
CA VAL A 117 -7.18 -5.90 6.42
C VAL A 117 -8.35 -6.04 7.39
N ALA A 118 -9.46 -6.60 6.92
CA ALA A 118 -10.64 -6.83 7.74
C ALA A 118 -10.41 -7.91 8.80
N GLU A 119 -9.59 -8.93 8.51
CA GLU A 119 -9.16 -9.93 9.51
C GLU A 119 -8.22 -9.33 10.55
N HIS A 120 -7.27 -8.52 10.09
CA HIS A 120 -6.31 -7.84 10.95
C HIS A 120 -7.02 -6.92 11.93
N ALA A 121 -7.95 -6.09 11.47
CA ALA A 121 -8.71 -5.18 12.34
C ALA A 121 -9.47 -5.90 13.46
N ARG A 122 -10.02 -7.10 13.18
CA ARG A 122 -10.73 -7.92 14.16
C ARG A 122 -9.81 -8.56 15.21
N ASN A 123 -8.63 -9.02 14.81
CA ASN A 123 -7.74 -9.81 15.68
C ASN A 123 -6.67 -8.98 16.39
N ALA A 124 -6.20 -7.90 15.75
CA ALA A 124 -5.10 -7.08 16.24
C ALA A 124 -5.55 -5.70 16.74
N GLY A 125 -6.76 -5.28 16.38
CA GLY A 125 -7.32 -3.98 16.74
C GLY A 125 -7.12 -2.90 15.67
N PRO A 126 -7.43 -1.63 16.01
CA PRO A 126 -7.38 -0.50 15.09
C PRO A 126 -6.02 -0.38 14.41
N THR A 127 -6.01 -0.16 13.09
CA THR A 127 -4.78 -0.10 12.29
C THR A 127 -4.85 1.02 11.27
N LEU A 128 -3.80 1.84 11.19
CA LEU A 128 -3.73 2.96 10.25
C LEU A 128 -3.09 2.51 8.93
N TYR A 129 -3.80 2.72 7.84
CA TYR A 129 -3.34 2.49 6.48
C TYR A 129 -3.16 3.80 5.74
N TYR A 130 -2.17 3.85 4.87
CA TYR A 130 -1.92 4.99 4.00
C TYR A 130 -1.45 4.51 2.64
N HIS A 131 -2.04 5.05 1.58
CA HIS A 131 -1.71 4.74 0.21
C HIS A 131 -1.11 5.97 -0.46
N ARG A 132 0.04 5.79 -1.09
CA ARG A 132 0.71 6.83 -1.86
C ARG A 132 1.10 6.33 -3.24
N PHE A 133 1.02 7.21 -4.22
CA PHE A 133 1.60 7.01 -5.54
C PHE A 133 2.90 7.79 -5.67
N SER A 134 4.01 7.10 -5.92
CA SER A 134 5.34 7.71 -5.87
C SER A 134 6.34 7.04 -6.82
N PRO A 135 7.37 7.74 -7.32
CA PRO A 135 8.54 7.13 -7.95
C PRO A 135 9.35 6.26 -6.97
N GLU A 136 9.34 6.63 -5.69
CA GLU A 136 10.17 6.05 -4.64
C GLU A 136 9.32 5.38 -3.56
N PRO A 137 9.81 4.27 -2.97
CA PRO A 137 9.06 3.50 -1.98
C PRO A 137 9.03 4.16 -0.60
N SER A 138 9.70 5.30 -0.42
CA SER A 138 9.76 6.03 0.85
C SER A 138 8.44 6.76 1.13
N PRO A 139 7.96 6.75 2.39
CA PRO A 139 6.77 7.51 2.77
C PRO A 139 7.03 9.02 2.69
N PRO A 140 6.00 9.86 2.80
CA PRO A 140 6.22 11.30 2.93
C PRO A 140 6.87 11.62 4.28
N SER A 141 7.60 12.74 4.35
CA SER A 141 8.25 13.20 5.60
C SER A 141 7.24 13.57 6.69
N SER A 142 6.01 13.89 6.31
CA SER A 142 4.84 14.06 7.18
C SER A 142 3.61 13.47 6.49
N LEU A 143 2.68 12.91 7.27
CA LEU A 143 1.37 12.61 6.72
C LEU A 143 0.60 13.91 6.42
N PRO A 144 -0.23 13.95 5.37
CA PRO A 144 -1.07 15.10 5.07
C PRO A 144 -1.86 15.52 6.31
N ASP A 145 -2.12 16.82 6.46
CA ASP A 145 -2.93 17.33 7.57
C ASP A 145 -4.45 17.17 7.32
N THR A 146 -4.80 16.04 6.71
CA THR A 146 -6.17 15.61 6.50
C THR A 146 -6.64 14.81 7.70
N SER A 147 -7.95 14.87 7.98
CA SER A 147 -8.55 14.05 9.03
C SER A 147 -8.37 12.57 8.71
N ILE A 148 -7.99 11.77 9.70
CA ILE A 148 -7.98 10.31 9.60
C ILE A 148 -9.40 9.83 9.33
N VAL A 149 -9.62 9.21 8.17
CA VAL A 149 -10.92 8.61 7.83
C VAL A 149 -11.05 7.31 8.62
N ARG A 150 -12.11 7.18 9.41
CA ARG A 150 -12.40 5.95 10.14
C ARG A 150 -13.38 5.10 9.36
N ILE A 151 -13.04 3.84 9.13
CA ILE A 151 -13.92 2.85 8.49
C ILE A 151 -13.85 1.52 9.23
N THR A 152 -14.87 0.70 9.05
CA THR A 152 -15.01 -0.63 9.64
C THR A 152 -14.42 -1.72 8.74
N ALA A 153 -14.10 -2.87 9.33
CA ALA A 153 -13.69 -4.07 8.62
C ALA A 153 -14.75 -4.53 7.59
N ALA A 154 -16.04 -4.29 7.89
CA ALA A 154 -17.13 -4.58 6.97
C ALA A 154 -17.09 -3.69 5.72
N GLU A 155 -16.85 -2.39 5.88
CA GLU A 155 -16.73 -1.44 4.77
C GLU A 155 -15.55 -1.77 3.87
N VAL A 156 -14.42 -2.22 4.45
CA VAL A 156 -13.25 -2.68 3.69
C VAL A 156 -13.60 -3.87 2.81
N ARG A 157 -14.27 -4.89 3.36
CA ARG A 157 -14.71 -6.08 2.58
C ARG A 157 -15.72 -5.73 1.49
N ALA A 158 -16.60 -4.78 1.75
CA ALA A 158 -17.61 -4.35 0.79
C ALA A 158 -17.02 -3.59 -0.41
N ASN A 159 -15.86 -2.95 -0.25
CA ASN A 159 -15.27 -2.03 -1.23
C ASN A 159 -13.79 -2.37 -1.55
N PRO A 160 -13.48 -3.60 -2.01
CA PRO A 160 -12.11 -4.00 -2.27
C PRO A 160 -11.47 -3.12 -3.37
N GLY A 161 -10.29 -2.58 -3.08
CA GLY A 161 -9.54 -1.70 -3.99
C GLY A 161 -9.94 -0.23 -3.96
N THR A 162 -11.07 0.16 -3.35
CA THR A 162 -11.51 1.58 -3.30
C THR A 162 -11.58 2.16 -1.90
N TRP A 163 -11.59 1.32 -0.85
CA TRP A 163 -11.62 1.76 0.55
C TRP A 163 -10.40 2.59 0.99
N LEU A 164 -9.28 2.51 0.27
CA LEU A 164 -8.02 3.19 0.60
C LEU A 164 -7.66 4.26 -0.43
N PRO A 165 -8.24 5.48 -0.33
CA PRO A 165 -7.91 6.58 -1.22
C PRO A 165 -6.44 6.97 -1.15
N GLU A 166 -5.92 7.48 -2.27
CA GLU A 166 -4.56 8.01 -2.36
C GLU A 166 -4.41 9.25 -1.46
N ASP A 167 -3.26 9.36 -0.79
CA ASP A 167 -2.87 10.47 0.07
C ASP A 167 -3.86 10.81 1.19
N SER A 168 -4.61 9.80 1.64
CA SER A 168 -5.59 9.92 2.72
C SER A 168 -5.35 8.82 3.77
N PRO A 169 -5.01 9.18 5.03
CA PRO A 169 -4.83 8.19 6.08
C PRO A 169 -6.19 7.60 6.50
N VAL A 170 -6.27 6.27 6.52
CA VAL A 170 -7.48 5.52 6.87
C VAL A 170 -7.23 4.64 8.09
N LEU A 171 -7.97 4.86 9.17
CA LEU A 171 -7.97 3.99 10.35
C LEU A 171 -9.07 2.95 10.21
N VAL A 172 -8.66 1.69 10.07
CA VAL A 172 -9.60 0.55 10.01
C VAL A 172 -9.82 0.03 11.42
N VAL A 173 -11.09 -0.07 11.81
CA VAL A 173 -11.53 -0.67 13.08
C VAL A 173 -12.35 -1.94 12.82
N ALA A 174 -12.52 -2.78 13.85
CA ALA A 174 -13.28 -4.03 13.75
C ALA A 174 -14.73 -3.84 13.30
#